data_AF-A0A0M3J7U4-F1
#
_entry.id   AF-A0A0M3J7U4-F1
#
_cell.length_a   1.000
_cell.length_b   1.000
_cell.length_c   1.000
_cell.angle_alpha   90.00
_cell.angle_beta   90.00
_cell.angle_gamma   90.00
#
_symmetry.space_group_name_H-M   'P 1'
#
loop_
_entity.id
_entity.type
_entity.pdbx_description
1 polymer ?
#
loop_
_entity_poly.entity_id
_entity_poly.type
_entity_poly.pdbx_seq_one_letter_code
_entity_poly.pdbx_strand_id
1 'polypeptide(L)'
;LILPTLIITLFGEILPQVVCSNYGLLIGSRTRYLTIFFMVLFCPISYPISKFLDKAVGVEGRDVYDRKTLRVLISMQRDLIKDHAKKRMVESKMMDVDTTDLVLAAIDFPEKIVMSVMTPIDKIFMLSDMSVINNSLLKTIAAKGRTRIPIYKGKDRETVFFKKMIVAVLNMKDLLPFCQSTKLKVGTVAQLWQRSSQFRFALG
;
A
#
# COMPACT_ATOMS: atom_id res chain seq x y z
N LEU A 1 51.20 1.16 -33.02
CA LEU A 1 49.97 0.34 -33.11
C LEU A 1 49.11 0.44 -31.85
N ILE A 2 49.66 0.22 -30.63
CA ILE A 2 48.92 0.32 -29.36
C ILE A 2 48.26 1.70 -29.13
N LEU A 3 48.99 2.79 -29.42
CA LEU A 3 48.52 4.16 -29.17
C LEU A 3 47.26 4.55 -29.99
N PRO A 4 47.18 4.35 -31.33
CA PRO A 4 45.95 4.62 -32.07
C PRO A 4 44.79 3.68 -31.70
N THR A 5 45.04 2.40 -31.37
CA THR A 5 43.97 1.49 -30.92
C THR A 5 43.37 1.97 -29.60
N LEU A 6 44.19 2.41 -28.64
CA LEU A 6 43.73 2.90 -27.33
C LEU A 6 42.88 4.17 -27.48
N ILE A 7 43.28 5.09 -28.38
CA ILE A 7 42.49 6.29 -28.71
C ILE A 7 41.13 5.91 -29.33
N ILE A 8 41.12 4.99 -30.30
CA ILE A 8 39.88 4.56 -30.98
C ILE A 8 38.93 3.87 -29.99
N THR A 9 39.41 2.99 -29.12
CA THR A 9 38.58 2.34 -28.10
C THR A 9 38.03 3.34 -27.08
N LEU A 10 38.81 4.33 -26.63
CA LEU A 10 38.30 5.34 -25.70
C LEU A 10 37.21 6.22 -26.33
N PHE A 11 37.48 6.80 -27.50
CA PHE A 11 36.57 7.79 -28.11
C PHE A 11 35.45 7.18 -28.94
N GLY A 12 35.70 6.06 -29.62
CA GLY A 12 34.75 5.41 -30.53
C GLY A 12 33.85 4.38 -29.87
N GLU A 13 34.23 3.82 -28.72
CA GLU A 13 33.52 2.71 -28.07
C GLU A 13 33.11 3.07 -26.63
N ILE A 14 34.07 3.35 -25.75
CA ILE A 14 33.82 3.56 -24.31
C ILE A 14 32.96 4.82 -24.06
N LEU A 15 33.32 5.97 -24.62
CA LEU A 15 32.54 7.20 -24.45
C LEU A 15 31.08 7.08 -24.94
N PRO A 16 30.78 6.65 -26.19
CA PRO A 16 29.40 6.49 -26.62
C PRO A 16 28.64 5.41 -25.83
N GLN A 17 29.30 4.32 -25.42
CA GLN A 17 28.67 3.29 -24.59
C GLN A 17 28.24 3.83 -23.21
N VAL A 18 29.09 4.61 -22.53
CA VAL A 18 28.77 5.21 -21.21
C VAL A 18 27.66 6.27 -21.33
N VAL A 19 27.65 7.06 -22.41
CA VAL A 19 26.58 8.03 -22.68
C VAL A 19 25.24 7.31 -22.96
N CYS A 20 25.26 6.26 -23.78
CA CYS A 20 24.08 5.46 -24.08
C CYS A 20 23.57 4.65 -22.87
N SER A 21 24.42 4.22 -21.93
CA SER A 21 23.95 3.52 -20.73
C SER A 21 23.25 4.45 -19.73
N ASN A 22 23.68 5.70 -19.62
CA ASN A 22 23.09 6.68 -18.70
C ASN A 22 21.88 7.43 -19.28
N TYR A 23 21.93 7.78 -20.57
CA TYR A 23 20.91 8.59 -21.25
C TYR A 23 20.15 7.84 -22.34
N GLY A 24 20.29 6.51 -22.44
CA GLY A 24 19.75 5.70 -23.54
C GLY A 24 18.26 5.88 -23.80
N LEU A 25 17.45 6.03 -22.75
CA LEU A 25 16.00 6.27 -22.90
C LEU A 25 15.71 7.66 -23.52
N LEU A 26 16.45 8.69 -23.10
CA LEU A 26 16.32 10.05 -23.63
C LEU A 26 16.81 10.13 -25.08
N ILE A 27 17.97 9.54 -25.38
CA ILE A 27 18.57 9.48 -26.71
C ILE A 27 17.65 8.70 -27.65
N GLY A 28 17.24 7.49 -27.25
CA GLY A 28 16.33 6.62 -28.00
C GLY A 28 14.96 7.26 -28.27
N SER A 29 14.44 8.08 -27.34
CA SER A 29 13.21 8.84 -27.57
C SER A 29 13.34 9.87 -28.70
N ARG A 30 14.51 10.53 -28.81
CA ARG A 30 14.78 11.51 -29.88
C ARG A 30 15.15 10.87 -31.20
N THR A 31 15.84 9.73 -31.20
CA THR A 31 16.22 9.00 -32.43
C THR A 31 15.13 8.02 -32.91
N ARG A 32 13.90 8.09 -32.37
CA ARG A 32 12.79 7.17 -32.66
C ARG A 32 12.57 6.86 -34.15
N TYR A 33 12.62 7.86 -35.03
CA TYR A 33 12.42 7.63 -36.47
C TYR A 33 13.56 6.82 -37.10
N LEU A 34 14.80 7.07 -36.66
CA LEU A 34 15.99 6.35 -37.13
C LEU A 34 16.01 4.91 -36.60
N THR A 35 15.63 4.69 -35.34
CA THR A 35 15.56 3.34 -34.75
C THR A 35 14.45 2.50 -35.38
N ILE A 36 13.28 3.08 -35.68
CA ILE A 36 12.22 2.40 -36.42
C ILE A 36 12.67 2.05 -37.85
N PHE A 37 13.37 2.95 -38.55
CA PHE A 37 13.91 2.67 -39.88
C PHE A 37 14.84 1.44 -39.87
N PHE A 38 15.83 1.41 -38.99
CA PHE A 38 16.72 0.25 -38.86
C PHE A 38 15.99 -1.02 -38.39
N MET A 39 15.01 -0.90 -37.49
CA MET A 39 14.18 -2.02 -37.07
C MET A 39 13.43 -2.66 -38.24
N VAL A 40 12.87 -1.86 -39.15
CA VAL A 40 12.21 -2.36 -40.38
C VAL A 40 13.24 -2.97 -41.34
N LEU A 41 14.39 -2.32 -41.54
CA LEU A 41 15.45 -2.80 -42.44
C LEU A 41 16.01 -4.16 -42.02
N PHE A 42 16.23 -4.37 -40.71
CA PHE A 42 16.75 -5.62 -40.16
C PHE A 42 15.68 -6.65 -39.80
N CYS A 43 14.39 -6.27 -39.80
CA CYS A 43 13.26 -7.18 -39.58
C CYS A 43 13.33 -8.51 -40.37
N PRO A 44 13.56 -8.54 -41.69
CA PRO A 44 13.61 -9.79 -42.45
C PRO A 44 14.74 -10.75 -42.04
N ILE A 45 15.82 -10.25 -41.44
CA ILE A 45 16.94 -11.05 -40.94
C ILE A 45 16.72 -11.43 -39.47
N SER A 46 16.22 -10.50 -38.66
CA SER A 46 15.97 -10.71 -37.24
C SER A 46 14.85 -11.73 -36.99
N TYR A 47 13.75 -11.67 -37.75
CA TYR A 47 12.60 -12.56 -37.58
C TYR A 47 12.93 -14.07 -37.65
N PRO A 48 13.66 -14.59 -38.66
CA PRO A 48 14.03 -16.01 -38.68
C PRO A 48 15.04 -16.38 -37.59
N ILE A 49 15.91 -15.45 -37.17
CA ILE A 49 16.85 -15.67 -36.04
C ILE A 49 16.08 -15.78 -34.72
N SER A 50 15.18 -14.84 -34.42
CA SER A 50 14.29 -14.91 -33.25
C SER A 50 13.50 -16.23 -33.24
N LYS A 51 12.84 -16.57 -34.36
CA LYS A 51 12.05 -17.82 -34.47
C LYS A 51 12.89 -19.10 -34.29
N PHE A 52 14.19 -19.05 -34.61
CA PHE A 52 15.11 -20.15 -34.33
C PHE A 52 15.49 -20.20 -32.84
N LEU A 53 15.81 -19.06 -32.22
CA LEU A 53 16.05 -18.99 -30.77
C LEU A 53 14.82 -19.41 -29.95
N ASP A 54 13.63 -18.90 -30.29
CA ASP A 54 12.35 -19.26 -29.64
C ASP A 54 12.09 -20.78 -29.66
N LYS A 55 12.58 -21.47 -30.69
CA LYS A 55 12.48 -22.94 -30.83
C LYS A 55 13.58 -23.69 -30.05
N ALA A 56 14.73 -23.07 -29.82
CA ALA A 56 15.88 -23.69 -29.14
C ALA A 56 15.90 -23.45 -27.63
N VAL A 57 15.50 -22.25 -27.20
CA VAL A 57 15.46 -21.79 -25.79
C VAL A 57 14.05 -21.93 -25.19
N GLY A 58 13.03 -21.95 -26.05
CA GLY A 58 11.63 -21.85 -25.66
C GLY A 58 11.12 -20.42 -25.84
N VAL A 59 9.80 -20.28 -25.99
CA VAL A 59 9.17 -18.96 -26.11
C VAL A 59 9.25 -18.26 -24.75
N GLU A 60 10.07 -17.21 -24.66
CA GLU A 60 9.96 -16.23 -23.59
C GLU A 60 8.61 -15.52 -23.74
N GLY A 61 7.59 -16.09 -23.08
CA GLY A 61 6.31 -15.42 -22.92
C GLY A 61 6.56 -14.04 -22.31
N ARG A 62 5.78 -13.04 -22.73
CA ARG A 62 5.66 -11.80 -21.94
C ARG A 62 4.92 -12.14 -20.66
N ASP A 63 5.65 -12.73 -19.71
CA ASP A 63 5.12 -13.10 -18.42
C ASP A 63 4.58 -11.85 -17.75
N VAL A 64 3.26 -11.82 -17.61
CA VAL A 64 2.59 -10.88 -16.71
C VAL A 64 3.02 -11.32 -15.32
N TYR A 65 4.06 -10.65 -14.78
CA TYR A 65 4.65 -10.98 -13.50
C TYR A 65 3.56 -11.21 -12.45
N ASP A 66 3.43 -12.46 -11.99
CA ASP A 66 2.48 -12.79 -10.94
C ASP A 66 2.82 -12.00 -9.66
N ARG A 67 1.81 -11.75 -8.82
CA ARG A 67 1.96 -11.05 -7.54
C ARG A 67 3.02 -11.73 -6.66
N LYS A 68 3.16 -13.06 -6.74
CA LYS A 68 4.22 -13.81 -6.06
C LYS A 68 5.61 -13.48 -6.59
N THR A 69 5.78 -13.44 -7.92
CA THR A 69 7.05 -13.07 -8.57
C THR A 69 7.42 -11.62 -8.24
N LEU A 70 6.47 -10.69 -8.30
CA LEU A 70 6.67 -9.28 -7.88
C LEU A 70 7.08 -9.18 -6.41
N ARG A 71 6.41 -9.90 -5.49
CA ARG A 71 6.79 -9.98 -4.07
C ARG A 71 8.25 -10.44 -3.93
N VAL A 72 8.64 -11.50 -4.62
CA VAL A 72 10.01 -12.05 -4.56
C VAL A 72 11.03 -11.03 -5.05
N LEU A 73 10.82 -10.44 -6.24
CA LEU A 73 11.73 -9.42 -6.81
C LEU A 73 11.88 -8.21 -5.89
N ILE A 74 10.79 -7.71 -5.30
CA ILE A 74 10.80 -6.55 -4.40
C ILE A 74 11.46 -6.91 -3.06
N SER A 75 11.29 -8.14 -2.55
CA SER A 75 12.02 -8.61 -1.36
C SER A 75 13.52 -8.77 -1.60
N MET A 76 13.93 -9.30 -2.75
CA MET A 76 15.35 -9.37 -3.14
C MET A 76 15.96 -7.97 -3.23
N GLN A 77 15.24 -7.02 -3.84
CA GLN A 77 15.70 -5.62 -3.87
C GLN A 77 15.81 -5.03 -2.46
N ARG A 78 14.85 -5.29 -1.56
CA ARG A 78 14.88 -4.84 -0.17
C ARG A 78 16.11 -5.31 0.59
N ASP A 79 16.47 -6.59 0.43
CA ASP A 79 17.60 -7.18 1.15
C ASP A 79 18.94 -6.65 0.61
N LEU A 80 19.06 -6.47 -0.71
CA LEU A 80 20.18 -5.74 -1.32
C LEU A 80 20.28 -4.30 -0.77
N ILE A 81 19.17 -3.56 -0.68
CA ILE A 81 19.17 -2.20 -0.14
C ILE A 81 19.64 -2.19 1.32
N LYS A 82 19.20 -3.13 2.16
CA LYS A 82 19.64 -3.24 3.57
C LYS A 82 21.14 -3.51 3.70
N ASP A 83 21.67 -4.43 2.89
CA ASP A 83 23.10 -4.76 2.90
C ASP A 83 23.97 -3.60 2.37
N HIS A 84 23.49 -2.87 1.36
CA HIS A 84 24.17 -1.69 0.84
C HIS A 84 24.07 -0.47 1.78
N ALA A 85 22.91 -0.24 2.40
CA ALA A 85 22.69 0.84 3.38
C ALA A 85 23.63 0.73 4.59
N LYS A 86 23.99 -0.49 4.99
CA LYS A 86 25.00 -0.75 6.03
C LYS A 86 26.42 -0.33 5.63
N LYS A 87 26.70 -0.09 4.34
CA LYS A 87 28.08 0.05 3.82
C LYS A 87 28.42 1.41 3.19
N ARG A 88 27.44 2.21 2.74
CA ARG A 88 27.53 3.69 2.53
C ARG A 88 26.18 4.26 2.09
N MET A 89 25.98 5.56 2.30
CA MET A 89 24.94 6.32 1.59
C MET A 89 25.15 6.17 0.08
N VAL A 90 24.19 5.56 -0.61
CA VAL A 90 24.12 5.53 -2.08
C VAL A 90 22.83 6.23 -2.49
N GLU A 91 22.98 7.39 -3.12
CA GLU A 91 21.87 8.27 -3.47
C GLU A 91 20.99 7.75 -4.62
N SER A 92 19.73 8.16 -4.55
CA SER A 92 18.90 8.60 -5.70
C SER A 92 18.32 7.59 -6.71
N LYS A 93 18.70 6.30 -6.72
CA LYS A 93 18.20 5.36 -7.75
C LYS A 93 17.63 4.02 -7.25
N MET A 94 17.72 3.72 -5.97
CA MET A 94 17.05 2.57 -5.35
C MET A 94 15.86 3.06 -4.51
N MET A 95 14.80 2.24 -4.42
CA MET A 95 13.71 2.52 -3.49
C MET A 95 14.25 2.57 -2.07
N ASP A 96 13.75 3.48 -1.25
CA ASP A 96 14.07 3.51 0.17
C ASP A 96 13.46 2.28 0.88
N VAL A 97 14.04 1.85 2.01
CA VAL A 97 13.59 0.65 2.74
C VAL A 97 12.13 0.80 3.17
N ASP A 98 11.74 1.97 3.68
CA ASP A 98 10.37 2.23 4.13
C ASP A 98 9.39 2.26 2.95
N THR A 99 9.80 2.79 1.80
CA THR A 99 8.98 2.74 0.57
C THR A 99 8.83 1.32 0.03
N THR A 100 9.86 0.49 0.18
CA THR A 100 9.82 -0.93 -0.23
C THR A 100 8.86 -1.71 0.66
N ASP A 101 8.83 -1.42 1.96
CA ASP A 101 7.90 -2.01 2.93
C ASP A 101 6.46 -1.58 2.69
N LEU A 102 6.24 -0.31 2.33
CA LEU A 102 4.93 0.21 1.93
C LEU A 102 4.41 -0.49 0.66
N VAL A 103 5.27 -0.69 -0.35
CA VAL A 103 4.91 -1.38 -1.59
C VAL A 103 4.57 -2.85 -1.34
N LEU A 104 5.37 -3.57 -0.54
CA LEU A 104 5.06 -4.94 -0.13
C LEU A 104 3.73 -5.01 0.64
N ALA A 105 3.50 -4.10 1.58
CA ALA A 105 2.25 -4.02 2.33
C ALA A 105 1.02 -3.70 1.44
N ALA A 106 1.22 -2.97 0.34
CA ALA A 106 0.18 -2.66 -0.64
C ALA A 106 -0.12 -3.83 -1.60
N ILE A 107 0.89 -4.60 -1.99
CA ILE A 107 0.72 -5.86 -2.75
C ILE A 107 -0.11 -6.87 -1.92
N ASP A 108 0.12 -6.90 -0.61
CA ASP A 108 -0.55 -7.80 0.34
C ASP A 108 -1.95 -7.32 0.76
N PHE A 109 -2.27 -6.05 0.55
CA PHE A 109 -3.51 -5.44 1.04
C PHE A 109 -4.80 -6.13 0.54
N PRO A 110 -4.92 -6.56 -0.74
CA PRO A 110 -6.12 -7.23 -1.23
C PRO A 110 -6.39 -8.60 -0.61
N GLU A 111 -5.35 -9.28 -0.09
CA GLU A 111 -5.46 -10.60 0.54
C GLU A 111 -5.74 -10.50 2.06
N LYS A 112 -5.66 -9.30 2.66
CA LYS A 112 -5.88 -9.10 4.10
C LYS A 112 -7.37 -9.18 4.46
N ILE A 113 -7.74 -10.29 5.07
CA ILE A 113 -9.07 -10.54 5.64
C ILE A 113 -9.32 -9.59 6.83
N VAL A 114 -10.49 -8.94 6.89
CA VAL A 114 -10.88 -8.04 7.99
C VAL A 114 -10.71 -8.69 9.38
N MET A 115 -10.96 -9.99 9.47
CA MET A 115 -10.80 -10.79 10.69
C MET A 115 -9.38 -10.75 11.30
N SER A 116 -8.32 -10.60 10.49
CA SER A 116 -6.93 -10.58 11.00
C SER A 116 -6.48 -9.21 11.51
N VAL A 117 -7.21 -8.13 11.18
CA VAL A 117 -6.86 -6.74 11.53
C VAL A 117 -7.88 -6.13 12.50
N MET A 118 -9.10 -6.67 12.58
CA MET A 118 -10.14 -6.16 13.48
C MET A 118 -9.78 -6.32 14.97
N THR A 119 -10.20 -5.37 15.79
CA THR A 119 -10.13 -5.51 17.25
C THR A 119 -11.26 -6.44 17.72
N PRO A 120 -10.98 -7.49 18.52
CA PRO A 120 -12.03 -8.38 19.04
C PRO A 120 -12.98 -7.60 19.96
N ILE A 121 -14.29 -7.92 19.88
CA ILE A 121 -15.34 -7.13 20.53
C ILE A 121 -15.15 -6.97 22.03
N ASP A 122 -14.58 -7.97 22.69
CA ASP A 122 -14.36 -8.05 24.13
C ASP A 122 -13.34 -7.00 24.62
N LYS A 123 -12.51 -6.48 23.71
CA LYS A 123 -11.54 -5.40 23.95
C LYS A 123 -12.05 -4.01 23.55
N ILE A 124 -13.28 -3.90 23.01
CA ILE A 124 -13.85 -2.63 22.56
C ILE A 124 -14.51 -1.89 23.73
N PHE A 125 -14.20 -0.60 23.88
CA PHE A 125 -14.93 0.28 24.80
C PHE A 125 -16.26 0.69 24.17
N MET A 126 -17.38 0.31 24.80
CA MET A 126 -18.74 0.54 24.31
C MET A 126 -19.64 1.14 25.41
N LEU A 127 -20.60 1.98 25.00
CA LEU A 127 -21.55 2.66 25.89
C LEU A 127 -22.98 2.10 25.73
N SER A 128 -23.76 2.09 26.80
CA SER A 128 -25.19 1.75 26.72
C SER A 128 -25.99 2.97 26.23
N ASP A 129 -27.01 2.75 25.41
CA ASP A 129 -28.04 3.74 25.03
C ASP A 129 -28.54 4.53 26.25
N MET A 130 -28.84 3.79 27.33
CA MET A 130 -29.40 4.28 28.58
C MET A 130 -28.39 4.98 29.50
N SER A 131 -27.11 5.02 29.14
CA SER A 131 -26.10 5.72 29.94
C SER A 131 -26.31 7.23 29.87
N VAL A 132 -26.18 7.90 31.02
CA VAL A 132 -26.38 9.34 31.16
C VAL A 132 -25.05 10.07 30.98
N ILE A 133 -25.05 11.11 30.16
CA ILE A 133 -23.90 11.97 29.92
C ILE A 133 -23.63 12.77 31.19
N ASN A 134 -22.65 12.31 31.96
CA ASN A 134 -22.16 12.90 33.19
C ASN A 134 -20.69 13.28 33.04
N ASN A 135 -20.21 14.27 33.81
CA ASN A 135 -18.81 14.69 33.79
C ASN A 135 -17.83 13.53 34.11
N SER A 136 -18.21 12.60 34.99
CA SER A 136 -17.46 11.35 35.25
C SER A 136 -17.34 10.44 34.02
N LEU A 137 -18.43 10.28 33.26
CA LEU A 137 -18.46 9.49 32.03
C LEU A 137 -17.65 10.17 30.92
N LEU A 138 -17.74 11.50 30.79
CA LEU A 138 -16.91 12.29 29.87
C LEU A 138 -15.41 12.17 30.20
N LYS A 139 -15.02 12.23 31.47
CA LYS A 139 -13.64 11.97 31.91
C LYS A 139 -13.17 10.55 31.55
N THR A 140 -14.05 9.56 31.66
CA THR A 140 -13.74 8.16 31.28
C THR A 140 -13.57 8.01 29.76
N ILE A 141 -14.42 8.67 28.96
CA ILE A 141 -14.29 8.74 27.50
C ILE A 141 -12.96 9.40 27.10
N ALA A 142 -12.63 10.54 27.72
CA ALA A 142 -11.38 11.27 27.47
C ALA A 142 -10.15 10.40 27.82
N ALA A 143 -10.15 9.76 29.00
CA ALA A 143 -9.08 8.86 29.44
C ALA A 143 -8.90 7.62 28.55
N LYS A 144 -9.94 7.18 27.82
CA LYS A 144 -9.83 6.09 26.83
C LYS A 144 -9.34 6.56 25.46
N GLY A 145 -9.33 7.86 25.17
CA GLY A 145 -8.77 8.44 23.93
C GLY A 145 -9.43 7.96 22.63
N ARG A 146 -10.62 7.36 22.66
CA ARG A 146 -11.31 6.82 21.47
C ARG A 146 -12.22 7.87 20.85
N THR A 147 -12.01 8.16 19.57
CA THR A 147 -12.80 9.16 18.81
C THR A 147 -14.19 8.67 18.45
N ARG A 148 -14.34 7.37 18.16
CA ARG A 148 -15.58 6.68 17.77
C ARG A 148 -15.90 5.59 18.79
N ILE A 149 -17.10 5.61 19.34
CA ILE A 149 -17.52 4.74 20.45
C ILE A 149 -18.86 4.06 20.07
N PRO A 150 -18.90 2.72 19.91
CA PRO A 150 -20.15 2.02 19.65
C PRO A 150 -21.14 2.11 20.82
N ILE A 151 -22.43 2.26 20.48
CA ILE A 151 -23.55 2.25 21.43
C ILE A 151 -24.37 0.97 21.25
N TYR A 152 -24.69 0.30 22.36
CA TYR A 152 -25.47 -0.95 22.38
C TYR A 152 -26.81 -0.84 23.15
N LYS A 153 -27.72 -1.79 22.90
CA LYS A 153 -29.13 -1.85 23.32
C LYS A 153 -29.48 -1.15 24.65
N GLY A 154 -29.30 -1.70 25.84
CA GLY A 154 -28.97 -3.07 26.25
C GLY A 154 -28.61 -3.05 27.74
N LYS A 155 -29.02 -4.06 28.52
CA LYS A 155 -28.64 -4.17 29.95
C LYS A 155 -27.33 -4.93 30.13
N ASP A 156 -27.24 -6.15 29.63
CA ASP A 156 -26.14 -7.06 29.92
C ASP A 156 -25.14 -7.18 28.77
N ARG A 157 -23.86 -7.37 29.10
CA ARG A 157 -22.75 -7.44 28.13
C ARG A 157 -22.40 -8.86 27.66
N GLU A 158 -22.86 -9.89 28.36
CA GLU A 158 -22.29 -11.24 28.25
C GLU A 158 -23.02 -12.20 27.30
N THR A 159 -24.23 -11.87 26.84
CA THR A 159 -24.96 -12.74 25.90
C THR A 159 -24.47 -12.57 24.46
N VAL A 160 -24.40 -13.68 23.70
CA VAL A 160 -24.02 -13.70 22.27
C VAL A 160 -24.88 -12.74 21.42
N PHE A 161 -26.10 -12.44 21.86
CA PHE A 161 -27.02 -11.47 21.27
C PHE A 161 -26.45 -10.02 21.24
N PHE A 162 -25.52 -9.69 22.13
CA PHE A 162 -24.88 -8.38 22.25
C PHE A 162 -24.16 -7.94 20.98
N LYS A 163 -23.51 -8.89 20.26
CA LYS A 163 -22.84 -8.64 18.97
C LYS A 163 -23.78 -8.08 17.89
N LYS A 164 -25.08 -8.39 17.96
CA LYS A 164 -26.10 -7.91 17.00
C LYS A 164 -26.82 -6.63 17.44
N MET A 165 -26.47 -6.08 18.62
CA MET A 165 -27.26 -5.02 19.27
C MET A 165 -26.55 -3.66 19.33
N ILE A 166 -25.55 -3.44 18.47
CA ILE A 166 -24.93 -2.13 18.25
C ILE A 166 -25.87 -1.31 17.36
N VAL A 167 -26.33 -0.16 17.86
CA VAL A 167 -27.35 0.67 17.18
C VAL A 167 -26.73 1.88 16.48
N ALA A 168 -25.68 2.44 17.06
CA ALA A 168 -25.05 3.69 16.59
C ALA A 168 -23.56 3.74 16.98
N VAL A 169 -22.82 4.67 16.37
CA VAL A 169 -21.47 5.07 16.79
C VAL A 169 -21.51 6.54 17.15
N LEU A 170 -21.10 6.84 18.38
CA LEU A 170 -20.96 8.18 18.92
C LEU A 170 -19.57 8.73 18.60
N ASN A 171 -19.45 9.96 18.11
CA ASN A 171 -18.16 10.65 18.10
C ASN A 171 -17.97 11.43 19.39
N MET A 172 -16.76 11.42 19.95
CA MET A 172 -16.41 12.24 21.11
C MET A 172 -16.67 13.75 20.88
N LYS A 173 -16.50 14.23 19.65
CA LYS A 173 -16.76 15.65 19.29
C LYS A 173 -18.24 16.04 19.42
N ASP A 174 -19.15 15.10 19.17
CA ASP A 174 -20.59 15.34 19.17
C ASP A 174 -21.15 15.49 20.62
N LEU A 175 -20.32 15.18 21.63
CA LEU A 175 -20.59 15.36 23.06
C LEU A 175 -20.17 16.73 23.62
N LEU A 176 -19.31 17.48 22.91
CA LEU A 176 -18.75 18.75 23.42
C LEU A 176 -19.83 19.79 23.81
N PRO A 177 -20.91 20.01 23.04
CA PRO A 177 -21.95 20.98 23.42
C PRO A 177 -22.70 20.62 24.71
N PHE A 178 -22.71 19.33 25.07
CA PHE A 178 -23.49 18.81 26.20
C PHE A 178 -22.68 18.71 27.50
N CYS A 179 -21.42 19.17 27.51
CA CYS A 179 -20.53 19.13 28.68
C CYS A 179 -21.10 19.89 29.90
N GLN A 180 -21.94 20.90 29.67
CA GLN A 180 -22.58 21.72 30.71
C GLN A 180 -24.02 21.29 31.05
N SER A 181 -24.67 20.45 30.23
CA SER A 181 -26.09 20.07 30.41
C SER A 181 -26.19 18.68 31.03
N THR A 182 -26.65 18.62 32.27
CA THR A 182 -26.75 17.35 33.00
C THR A 182 -28.07 16.61 32.68
N LYS A 183 -27.99 15.27 32.61
CA LYS A 183 -29.11 14.31 32.43
C LYS A 183 -29.58 13.99 31.00
N LEU A 184 -28.80 14.29 29.95
CA LEU A 184 -29.07 13.73 28.61
C LEU A 184 -28.60 12.26 28.51
N LYS A 185 -29.39 11.41 27.85
CA LYS A 185 -29.02 10.02 27.54
C LYS A 185 -28.17 9.94 26.27
N VAL A 186 -27.22 9.01 26.24
CA VAL A 186 -26.35 8.77 25.10
C VAL A 186 -27.14 8.40 23.84
N GLY A 187 -28.20 7.59 23.94
CA GLY A 187 -29.07 7.27 22.81
C GLY A 187 -29.78 8.48 22.18
N THR A 188 -30.22 9.45 23.00
CA THR A 188 -30.87 10.68 22.50
C THR A 188 -29.89 11.52 21.68
N VAL A 189 -28.64 11.66 22.13
CA VAL A 189 -27.60 12.37 21.36
C VAL A 189 -27.23 11.61 20.08
N ALA A 190 -27.16 10.27 20.13
CA ALA A 190 -26.90 9.47 18.95
C ALA A 190 -28.03 9.54 17.90
N GLN A 191 -29.28 9.61 18.34
CA GLN A 191 -30.45 9.84 17.49
C GLN A 191 -30.48 11.26 16.92
N LEU A 192 -30.12 12.28 17.72
CA LEU A 192 -30.11 13.69 17.31
C LEU A 192 -29.18 13.95 16.11
N TRP A 193 -28.01 13.31 16.08
CA TRP A 193 -26.99 13.56 15.06
C TRP A 193 -27.14 12.70 13.78
N GLN A 194 -28.00 11.67 13.77
CA GLN A 194 -28.31 10.77 12.64
C GLN A 194 -27.16 10.42 11.67
N ARG A 195 -25.91 10.27 12.17
CA ARG A 195 -24.77 9.95 11.30
C ARG A 195 -24.83 8.47 10.87
N SER A 196 -25.41 8.26 9.68
CA SER A 196 -25.49 7.02 8.89
C SER A 196 -24.93 5.77 9.57
N SER A 197 -25.80 5.05 10.27
CA SER A 197 -25.52 3.77 10.92
C SER A 197 -25.61 2.59 9.94
N GLN A 198 -25.02 2.70 8.74
CA GLN A 198 -24.88 1.57 7.82
C GLN A 198 -23.81 0.58 8.31
N PHE A 199 -24.13 -0.15 9.37
CA PHE A 199 -23.31 -1.26 9.86
C PHE A 199 -23.52 -2.49 8.98
N ARG A 200 -22.64 -2.69 7.99
CA ARG A 200 -22.49 -4.01 7.35
C ARG A 200 -21.62 -4.88 8.26
N PHE A 201 -22.26 -5.66 9.12
CA PHE A 201 -21.59 -6.73 9.84
C PHE A 201 -21.18 -7.83 8.87
N ALA A 202 -19.88 -8.09 8.74
CA ALA A 202 -19.40 -9.31 8.12
C ALA A 202 -19.76 -10.48 9.07
N LEU A 203 -20.84 -11.19 8.73
CA LEU A 203 -21.07 -12.53 9.26
C LEU A 203 -20.04 -13.46 8.61
N GLY A 204 -19.20 -14.06 9.44
CA GLY A 204 -18.39 -15.22 9.07
C GLY A 204 -19.19 -16.50 9.20
#